data_AF-A0A7Y3U8U6-F1
#
_entry.id   AF-A0A7Y3U8U6-F1
#
_cell.length_a   1.000
_cell.length_b   1.000
_cell.length_c   1.000
_cell.angle_alpha   90.00
_cell.angle_beta   90.00
_cell.angle_gamma   90.00
#
_symmetry.space_group_name_H-M   'P 1'
#
loop_
_entity.id
_entity.type
_entity.pdbx_description
1 polymer ?
#
loop_
_entity_poly.entity_id
_entity_poly.type
_entity_poly.pdbx_seq_one_letter_code
_entity_poly.pdbx_strand_id
1 'polypeptide(L)'
;MLVLSRQRDETIMIGDDIEITVVDIRGDKVRLGINAPTSIAVHRKEVYEAIKRENEQAARLLDTELDLLQTHDQLANRIRPGDSKTDAHEPKQAARTLLNHHLNPLKSRSA
;
A
#
# COMPACT_ATOMS: atom_id res chain seq x y z
N MET A 1 -11.38 -31.35 -17.32
CA MET A 1 -10.37 -32.31 -16.83
C MET A 1 -10.02 -33.23 -17.98
N LEU A 2 -8.74 -33.30 -18.37
CA LEU A 2 -8.24 -34.23 -19.38
C LEU A 2 -7.55 -35.40 -18.67
N VAL A 3 -7.77 -36.63 -19.13
CA VAL A 3 -7.23 -37.85 -18.51
C VAL A 3 -6.38 -38.59 -19.53
N LEU A 4 -5.12 -38.85 -19.19
CA LEU A 4 -4.17 -39.57 -20.03
C LEU A 4 -3.53 -40.69 -19.20
N SER A 5 -3.50 -41.91 -19.75
CA SER A 5 -2.81 -43.03 -19.13
C SER A 5 -1.37 -43.07 -19.63
N ARG A 6 -0.41 -43.09 -18.70
CA ARG A 6 1.02 -43.21 -18.99
C ARG A 6 1.63 -44.40 -18.25
N GLN A 7 2.60 -45.05 -18.88
CA GLN A 7 3.47 -46.03 -18.26
C GLN A 7 4.73 -45.37 -17.70
N ARG A 8 5.55 -46.16 -16.99
CA ARG A 8 6.85 -45.71 -16.51
C ARG A 8 7.71 -45.22 -17.67
N ASP A 9 8.47 -44.15 -17.42
CA ASP A 9 9.36 -43.46 -18.35
C ASP A 9 8.64 -42.76 -19.52
N GLU A 10 7.31 -42.78 -19.58
CA GLU A 10 6.55 -41.97 -20.53
C GLU A 10 6.32 -40.55 -20.02
N THR A 11 6.20 -39.62 -20.97
CA THR A 11 6.07 -38.18 -20.74
C THR A 11 4.75 -37.59 -21.27
N ILE A 12 4.33 -36.51 -20.64
CA ILE A 12 3.22 -35.64 -21.03
C ILE A 12 3.76 -34.23 -21.17
N MET A 13 3.51 -33.58 -22.30
CA MET A 13 3.86 -32.18 -22.55
C MET A 13 2.64 -31.28 -22.28
N ILE A 14 2.87 -30.12 -21.64
CA ILE A 14 1.89 -29.05 -21.48
C ILE A 14 2.46 -27.78 -22.10
N GLY A 15 1.87 -27.37 -23.23
CA GLY A 15 2.50 -26.34 -24.08
C GLY A 15 3.85 -26.83 -24.60
N ASP A 16 4.81 -25.92 -24.68
CA ASP A 16 6.16 -26.21 -25.20
C ASP A 16 7.24 -26.25 -24.10
N ASP A 17 6.92 -25.76 -22.89
CA ASP A 17 7.92 -25.52 -21.84
C ASP A 17 7.80 -26.47 -20.63
N ILE A 18 6.69 -27.20 -20.48
CA ILE A 18 6.44 -28.06 -19.32
C ILE A 18 6.38 -29.53 -19.75
N GLU A 19 7.21 -30.35 -19.11
CA GLU A 19 7.27 -31.79 -19.30
C GLU A 19 6.99 -32.50 -17.96
N ILE A 20 6.07 -33.47 -18.00
CA ILE A 20 5.75 -34.32 -16.85
C ILE A 20 6.12 -35.76 -17.21
N THR A 21 7.07 -36.34 -16.48
CA THR A 21 7.56 -37.71 -16.67
C THR A 21 7.07 -38.62 -15.55
N VAL A 22 6.61 -39.82 -15.88
CA VAL A 22 6.35 -40.85 -14.88
C VAL A 22 7.67 -41.56 -14.53
N VAL A 23 8.30 -41.18 -13.43
CA VAL A 23 9.62 -41.68 -13.03
C VAL A 23 9.55 -43.09 -12.43
N ASP A 24 8.51 -43.37 -11.65
CA ASP A 24 8.35 -44.68 -11.01
C ASP A 24 6.89 -44.92 -10.63
N ILE A 25 6.48 -46.19 -10.64
CA ILE A 25 5.15 -46.62 -10.21
C ILE A 25 5.34 -47.73 -9.18
N ARG A 26 4.87 -47.50 -7.94
CA ARG A 26 4.96 -48.46 -6.84
C ARG A 26 3.58 -48.66 -6.23
N GLY A 27 2.91 -49.73 -6.63
CA GLY A 27 1.55 -50.02 -6.17
C GLY A 27 0.59 -48.89 -6.53
N ASP A 28 0.11 -48.18 -5.52
CA ASP A 28 -0.81 -47.04 -5.62
C ASP A 28 -0.09 -45.68 -5.75
N LYS A 29 1.23 -45.63 -5.51
CA LYS A 29 2.01 -44.40 -5.54
C LYS A 29 2.75 -44.24 -6.86
N VAL A 30 2.69 -43.03 -7.40
CA VAL A 30 3.40 -42.64 -8.63
C VAL A 30 4.40 -41.54 -8.30
N ARG A 31 5.63 -41.67 -8.78
CA ARG A 31 6.62 -40.59 -8.75
C ARG A 31 6.57 -39.86 -10.08
N LEU A 32 6.27 -38.57 -10.02
CA LEU A 32 6.25 -37.68 -11.16
C LEU A 32 7.49 -36.79 -11.14
N GLY A 33 8.21 -36.76 -12.26
CA GLY A 33 9.19 -35.72 -12.56
C GLY A 33 8.46 -34.59 -13.27
N ILE A 34 8.71 -33.35 -12.87
CA ILE A 34 8.14 -32.17 -13.51
C ILE A 34 9.31 -31.28 -13.89
N ASN A 35 9.49 -31.05 -15.18
CA ASN A 35 10.43 -30.10 -15.72
C ASN A 35 9.64 -28.90 -16.25
N ALA A 36 9.92 -27.72 -15.72
CA ALA A 36 9.25 -26.49 -16.06
C ALA A 36 10.23 -25.31 -15.90
N PRO A 37 10.07 -24.23 -16.66
CA PRO A 37 10.90 -23.03 -16.49
C PRO A 37 10.69 -22.40 -15.12
N THR A 38 11.70 -21.68 -14.63
CA THR A 38 11.68 -21.03 -13.30
C THR A 38 10.61 -19.94 -13.15
N SER A 39 10.06 -19.46 -14.26
CA SER A 39 8.93 -18.53 -14.28
C SER A 39 7.63 -19.18 -13.80
N ILE A 40 7.54 -20.51 -13.83
CA ILE A 40 6.34 -21.27 -13.47
C ILE A 40 6.61 -22.01 -12.16
N ALA A 41 5.92 -21.59 -11.10
CA ALA A 41 6.03 -22.23 -9.80
C ALA A 41 5.32 -23.59 -9.78
N VAL A 42 6.02 -24.63 -9.35
CA VAL A 42 5.48 -25.99 -9.19
C VAL A 42 5.33 -26.29 -7.71
N HIS A 43 4.10 -26.51 -7.27
CA HIS A 43 3.78 -26.79 -5.87
C HIS A 43 2.86 -28.00 -5.75
N ARG A 44 2.96 -28.66 -4.59
CA ARG A 44 1.95 -29.64 -4.17
C ARG A 44 0.66 -28.89 -3.83
N LYS A 45 -0.49 -29.42 -4.24
CA LYS A 45 -1.79 -28.74 -4.14
C LYS A 45 -2.11 -28.28 -2.71
N GLU A 46 -1.88 -29.17 -1.74
CA GLU A 46 -2.12 -28.92 -0.33
C GLU A 46 -1.26 -27.79 0.24
N VAL A 47 -0.01 -27.66 -0.24
CA VAL A 47 0.90 -26.59 0.18
C VAL A 47 0.44 -25.27 -0.43
N TYR A 48 0.08 -25.28 -1.72
CA TYR A 48 -0.44 -24.10 -2.39
C TYR A 48 -1.73 -23.57 -1.73
N GLU A 49 -2.67 -24.45 -1.40
CA GLU A 49 -3.91 -24.07 -0.73
C GLU A 49 -3.69 -23.57 0.71
N ALA A 50 -2.69 -24.09 1.42
CA ALA A 50 -2.31 -23.57 2.74
C ALA A 50 -1.76 -22.15 2.63
N ILE A 51 -0.80 -21.91 1.72
CA ILE A 51 -0.20 -20.59 1.50
C ILE A 51 -1.27 -19.57 1.08
N LYS A 52 -2.15 -19.94 0.16
CA LYS A 52 -3.22 -19.07 -0.32
C LYS A 52 -4.17 -18.66 0.81
N ARG A 53 -4.56 -19.59 1.68
CA ARG A 53 -5.42 -19.30 2.84
C ARG A 53 -4.74 -18.38 3.84
N GLU A 54 -3.47 -18.62 4.15
CA GLU A 54 -2.72 -17.77 5.08
C GLU A 54 -2.60 -16.34 4.56
N ASN A 55 -2.28 -16.17 3.27
CA ASN A 55 -2.20 -14.86 2.64
C ASN A 55 -3.55 -14.12 2.65
N GLU A 56 -4.65 -14.84 2.40
CA GLU A 56 -5.99 -14.28 2.48
C GLU A 56 -6.36 -13.84 3.92
N GLN A 57 -5.94 -14.59 4.93
CA GLN A 57 -6.16 -14.24 6.34
C GLN A 57 -5.32 -13.01 6.74
N ALA A 58 -4.05 -12.98 6.36
CA ALA A 58 -3.17 -11.84 6.62
C ALA A 58 -3.70 -10.55 5.96
N ALA A 59 -4.17 -10.63 4.72
CA ALA A 59 -4.79 -9.50 4.04
C ALA A 59 -6.02 -8.96 4.81
N ARG A 60 -6.89 -9.85 5.31
CA ARG A 60 -8.09 -9.44 6.08
C ARG A 60 -7.74 -8.81 7.43
N LEU A 61 -6.69 -9.29 8.10
CA LEU A 61 -6.24 -8.71 9.37
C LEU A 61 -5.71 -7.29 9.18
N LEU A 62 -4.95 -7.05 8.10
CA LEU A 62 -4.47 -5.71 7.74
C LEU A 62 -5.61 -4.72 7.50
N ASP A 63 -6.68 -5.13 6.82
CA ASP A 63 -7.85 -4.27 6.61
C ASP A 63 -8.53 -3.89 7.93
N THR A 64 -8.59 -4.84 8.88
CA THR A 64 -9.21 -4.63 10.21
C THR A 64 -8.36 -3.71 11.09
N GLU A 65 -7.03 -3.89 11.07
CA GLU A 65 -6.07 -3.07 11.80
C GLU A 65 -6.09 -1.61 11.29
N LEU A 66 -6.18 -1.43 9.98
CA LEU A 66 -6.22 -0.11 9.36
C LEU A 66 -7.49 0.67 9.76
N ASP A 67 -8.64 -0.01 9.85
CA ASP A 67 -9.91 0.58 10.25
C ASP A 67 -9.88 1.05 11.72
N LEU A 68 -9.25 0.26 12.61
CA LEU A 68 -9.07 0.58 14.04
C LEU A 68 -8.10 1.74 14.29
N LEU A 69 -7.03 1.85 13.50
CA LEU A 69 -6.08 2.96 13.60
C LEU A 69 -6.69 4.27 13.09
N GLN A 70 -7.48 4.22 12.01
CA GLN A 70 -8.20 5.38 11.50
C GLN A 70 -9.25 5.91 12.50
N THR A 71 -9.91 5.02 13.25
CA THR A 71 -10.87 5.45 14.27
C THR A 71 -10.20 6.14 15.47
N HIS A 72 -9.00 5.70 15.86
CA HIS A 72 -8.22 6.32 16.94
C HIS A 72 -7.81 7.77 16.61
N ASP A 73 -7.36 8.02 15.38
CA ASP A 73 -6.92 9.36 14.95
C ASP A 73 -8.09 10.36 14.86
N GLN A 74 -9.29 9.88 14.51
CA GLN A 74 -10.51 10.71 14.44
C GLN A 74 -11.10 11.08 15.81
N LEU A 75 -10.77 10.33 16.87
CA LEU A 75 -11.15 10.66 18.25
C LEU A 75 -10.17 11.68 18.86
N ALA A 76 -8.87 11.54 18.59
CA ALA A 76 -7.84 12.47 19.06
C ALA A 76 -8.04 13.90 18.52
N ASN A 77 -8.48 14.05 17.27
CA ASN A 77 -8.77 15.36 16.67
C ASN A 77 -10.05 16.04 17.16
N ARG A 78 -10.94 15.33 17.88
CA ARG A 78 -12.13 15.94 18.50
C ARG A 78 -11.87 16.54 19.89
N ILE A 79 -10.73 16.22 20.52
CA ILE A 79 -10.34 16.73 21.84
C ILE A 79 -9.25 17.82 21.70
N ARG A 80 -9.42 18.75 20.77
CA ARG A 80 -8.76 20.07 20.86
C ARG A 80 -9.79 21.09 21.36
N PRO A 81 -9.93 21.31 22.68
CA PRO A 81 -10.63 22.49 23.19
C PRO A 81 -9.69 23.68 22.98
N GLY A 82 -9.87 24.45 21.92
CA GLY A 82 -8.87 25.46 21.61
C GLY A 82 -9.19 26.49 20.53
N ASP A 83 -10.46 26.75 20.23
CA ASP A 83 -10.86 27.99 19.56
C ASP A 83 -11.83 28.74 20.47
N SER A 84 -11.30 29.28 21.57
CA SER A 84 -11.91 30.43 22.22
C SER A 84 -11.90 31.57 21.20
N LYS A 85 -13.02 31.78 20.51
CA LYS A 85 -13.33 33.07 19.92
C LYS A 85 -13.41 34.08 21.07
N THR A 86 -12.29 34.72 21.36
CA THR A 86 -12.28 35.98 22.09
C THR A 86 -12.78 37.00 21.07
N ASP A 87 -14.07 37.30 21.12
CA ASP A 87 -14.66 38.44 20.41
C ASP A 87 -14.03 39.72 20.97
N ALA A 88 -12.89 40.12 20.39
CA ALA A 88 -12.28 41.41 20.59
C ALA A 88 -13.15 42.47 19.89
N HIS A 89 -14.16 42.96 20.62
CA HIS A 89 -14.74 44.26 20.34
C HIS A 89 -13.69 45.34 20.65
N GLU A 90 -12.94 45.75 19.64
CA GLU A 90 -12.16 47.00 19.68
C GLU A 90 -12.98 48.10 18.97
N PRO A 91 -13.59 49.05 19.71
CA PRO A 91 -14.24 50.19 19.08
C PRO A 91 -13.19 51.23 18.70
N LYS A 92 -13.11 51.48 17.39
CA LYS A 92 -12.91 52.78 16.72
C LYS A 92 -11.93 53.80 17.34
N GLN A 93 -10.91 54.11 16.53
CA GLN A 93 -10.52 55.48 16.12
C GLN A 93 -10.11 56.46 17.22
N ALA A 94 -8.81 56.72 17.37
CA ALA A 94 -8.27 58.09 17.44
C ALA A 94 -6.74 58.14 17.33
N ALA A 95 -6.27 59.08 16.51
CA ALA A 95 -4.99 59.78 16.59
C ALA A 95 -3.70 59.02 16.21
N ARG A 96 -3.44 58.91 14.90
CA ARG A 96 -2.05 58.99 14.40
C ARG A 96 -1.96 59.53 12.97
N THR A 97 -2.40 60.77 12.76
CA THR A 97 -2.02 61.54 11.57
C THR A 97 -0.72 62.29 11.88
N LEU A 98 0.42 61.62 11.71
CA LEU A 98 1.70 62.31 11.56
C LEU A 98 1.83 62.80 10.12
N LEU A 99 1.56 64.10 10.01
CA LEU A 99 1.92 65.05 8.98
C LEU A 99 3.19 64.64 8.19
N ASN A 100 3.04 64.30 6.91
CA ASN A 100 4.17 64.19 5.99
C ASN A 100 3.74 64.55 4.57
N HIS A 101 3.62 65.85 4.29
CA HIS A 101 3.89 66.38 2.95
C HIS A 101 4.09 67.90 2.99
N HIS A 102 4.95 68.38 2.08
CA HIS A 102 5.21 69.77 1.72
C HIS A 102 6.19 70.59 2.59
N LEU A 103 7.46 70.64 2.15
CA LEU A 103 8.03 71.77 1.40
C LEU A 103 9.55 71.58 1.19
N ASN A 104 9.95 71.34 -0.06
CA ASN A 104 11.19 71.92 -0.60
C ASN A 104 10.91 73.44 -0.81
N PRO A 105 11.87 74.39 -0.89
CA PRO A 105 13.20 74.22 -1.49
C PRO A 105 14.34 75.14 -0.95
N LEU A 106 15.51 75.07 -1.61
CA LEU A 106 16.46 76.16 -1.85
C LEU A 106 17.18 76.81 -0.64
N LYS A 107 18.49 76.54 -0.49
CA LYS A 107 19.57 77.48 -0.89
C LYS A 107 20.94 77.13 -0.27
N SER A 108 21.91 77.07 -1.19
CA SER A 108 23.20 77.76 -1.14
C SER A 108 24.31 77.30 -0.20
N ARG A 109 25.48 77.17 -0.86
CA ARG A 109 26.79 77.71 -0.46
C ARG A 109 27.48 76.98 0.69
N SER A 110 28.55 76.23 0.45
CA SER A 110 29.88 76.59 -0.09
C SER A 110 30.92 76.53 1.04
N ALA A 111 32.12 76.15 0.64
CA ALA A 111 33.39 76.16 1.38
C ALA A 111 33.64 74.90 2.22
#